data_AF-A0A7C5H0R9-F1
#
_entry.id   AF-A0A7C5H0R9-F1
#
_cell.length_a   1.000
_cell.length_b   1.000
_cell.length_c   1.000
_cell.angle_alpha   90.00
_cell.angle_beta   90.00
_cell.angle_gamma   90.00
#
_symmetry.space_group_name_H-M   'P 1'
#
loop_
_entity.id
_entity.type
_entity.pdbx_description
1 polymer ?
#
loop_
_entity_poly.entity_id
_entity_poly.type
_entity_poly.pdbx_seq_one_letter_code
_entity_poly.pdbx_strand_id
1 'polypeptide(L)'
;MINEALRELRQRDEMIAELRQQLNQQKQKHQEDNDIQLDLAHDLEEQLNQERAAHNTLKSHYDKLKNKIPKNNHAVLVFGKEREKYRGEITDLVLNAITIYINTYVNNGKIPSQSRKKHILMDLVLANKVHDNREQYLKKLKSLFKSYKGMTPRIRKELKLLGLEVVESHNHNHIRFIEDSRYQVAFAKTPSDYRVGNNMIRDIKLALL
;
A
#
# COMPACT_ATOMS: atom_id res chain seq x y z
N MET A 1 73.85 -26.88 43.75
CA MET A 1 74.29 -25.76 42.88
C MET A 1 74.25 -26.12 41.39
N ILE A 2 75.13 -26.94 40.81
CA ILE A 2 75.12 -27.21 39.35
C ILE A 2 73.87 -27.98 38.87
N ASN A 3 73.48 -29.05 39.57
CA ASN A 3 72.28 -29.85 39.20
C ASN A 3 70.96 -29.07 39.34
N GLU A 4 70.95 -28.04 40.18
CA GLU A 4 69.79 -27.19 40.42
C GLU A 4 69.64 -26.14 39.31
N ALA A 5 70.75 -25.49 38.93
CA ALA A 5 70.80 -24.61 37.76
C ALA A 5 70.45 -25.34 36.45
N LEU A 6 70.86 -26.61 36.29
CA LEU A 6 70.48 -27.43 35.13
C LEU A 6 68.98 -27.78 35.11
N ARG A 7 68.35 -27.97 36.28
CA ARG A 7 66.89 -28.18 36.37
C ARG A 7 66.14 -26.90 36.00
N GLU A 8 66.56 -25.76 36.53
CA GLU A 8 65.96 -24.47 36.20
C GLU A 8 66.10 -24.13 34.71
N LEU A 9 67.25 -24.43 34.10
CA LEU A 9 67.46 -24.23 32.67
C LEU A 9 66.49 -25.06 31.83
N ARG A 10 66.32 -26.36 32.16
CA ARG A 10 65.35 -27.23 31.47
C ARG A 10 63.91 -26.73 31.63
N GLN A 11 63.53 -26.31 32.85
CA GLN A 11 62.20 -25.75 33.09
C GLN A 11 61.96 -24.46 32.27
N ARG A 12 62.99 -23.61 32.13
CA ARG A 12 62.90 -22.42 31.29
C ARG A 12 62.83 -22.76 29.80
N ASP A 13 63.57 -23.76 29.34
CA ASP A 13 63.52 -24.21 27.94
C ASP A 13 62.14 -24.82 27.61
N GLU A 14 61.56 -25.59 28.51
CA GLU A 14 60.18 -26.10 28.41
C GLU A 14 59.16 -24.96 28.37
N MET A 15 59.28 -23.98 29.28
CA MET A 15 58.42 -22.79 29.31
C MET A 15 58.52 -21.96 28.01
N ILE A 16 59.73 -21.82 27.45
CA ILE A 16 59.95 -21.13 26.17
C ILE A 16 59.29 -21.91 25.03
N ALA A 17 59.37 -23.24 25.04
CA ALA A 17 58.71 -24.07 24.04
C ALA A 17 57.18 -23.93 24.10
N GLU A 18 56.60 -23.94 25.31
CA GLU A 18 55.17 -23.71 25.52
C GLU A 18 54.72 -22.33 25.05
N LEU A 19 55.45 -21.27 25.41
CA LEU A 19 55.15 -19.90 24.98
C LEU A 19 55.22 -19.76 23.45
N ARG A 20 56.19 -20.41 22.80
CA ARG A 20 56.28 -20.43 21.33
C ARG A 20 55.10 -21.16 20.69
N GLN A 21 54.67 -22.27 21.28
CA GLN A 21 53.50 -23.01 20.80
C GLN A 21 52.23 -22.17 20.93
N GLN A 22 52.02 -21.52 22.08
CA GLN A 22 50.88 -20.62 22.29
C GLN A 22 50.89 -19.44 21.32
N LEU A 23 52.05 -18.83 21.08
CA LEU A 23 52.21 -17.73 20.13
C LEU A 23 51.85 -18.17 18.70
N ASN A 24 52.29 -19.36 18.27
CA ASN A 24 51.97 -19.87 16.94
C ASN A 24 50.47 -20.19 16.79
N GLN A 25 49.85 -20.76 17.82
CA GLN A 25 48.40 -21.01 17.82
C GLN A 25 47.60 -19.71 17.75
N GLN A 26 48.01 -18.66 18.48
CA GLN A 26 47.35 -17.35 18.39
C GLN A 26 47.53 -16.71 17.01
N LYS A 27 48.72 -16.79 16.43
CA LYS A 27 48.96 -16.29 15.06
C LYS A 27 48.06 -16.96 14.03
N GLN A 28 47.92 -18.29 14.11
CA GLN A 28 47.08 -19.04 13.20
C GLN A 28 45.60 -18.65 13.34
N LYS A 29 45.08 -18.53 14.57
CA LYS A 29 43.70 -18.07 14.80
C LYS A 29 43.45 -16.68 14.22
N HIS A 30 44.39 -15.74 14.43
CA HIS A 30 44.25 -14.40 13.86
C HIS A 30 44.33 -14.38 12.33
N GLN A 31 45.09 -15.29 11.71
CA GLN A 31 45.09 -15.44 10.26
C GLN A 31 43.73 -15.95 9.77
N GLU A 32 43.20 -17.00 10.38
CA GLU A 32 41.88 -17.56 10.05
C GLU A 32 40.77 -16.51 10.22
N ASP A 33 40.78 -15.74 11.32
CA ASP A 33 39.80 -14.66 11.55
C ASP A 33 39.90 -13.55 10.49
N ASN A 34 41.11 -13.18 10.07
CA ASN A 34 41.32 -12.16 9.04
C ASN A 34 40.83 -12.65 7.67
N ASP A 35 41.07 -13.91 7.32
CA ASP A 35 40.61 -14.49 6.06
C ASP A 35 39.07 -14.52 6.00
N ILE A 36 38.41 -14.92 7.09
CA ILE A 36 36.94 -14.87 7.21
C ILE A 36 36.41 -13.43 7.06
N GLN A 37 37.09 -12.45 7.67
CA GLN A 37 36.69 -11.04 7.54
C GLN A 37 36.87 -10.51 6.12
N LEU A 38 37.92 -10.94 5.41
CA LEU A 38 38.16 -10.59 4.01
C LEU A 38 37.07 -11.14 3.09
N ASP A 39 36.71 -12.41 3.25
CA ASP A 39 35.64 -13.03 2.47
C ASP A 39 34.29 -12.33 2.72
N LEU A 40 33.96 -12.06 3.98
CA LEU A 40 32.74 -11.33 4.32
C LEU A 40 32.72 -9.91 3.74
N ALA A 41 33.85 -9.21 3.75
CA ALA A 41 33.96 -7.89 3.16
C ALA A 41 33.72 -7.93 1.64
N HIS A 42 34.22 -8.96 0.96
CA HIS A 42 34.01 -9.17 -0.46
C HIS A 42 32.53 -9.42 -0.80
N ASP A 43 31.87 -10.32 -0.06
CA ASP A 43 30.45 -10.62 -0.24
C ASP A 43 29.56 -9.38 -0.04
N LEU A 44 29.87 -8.57 0.99
CA LEU A 44 29.15 -7.32 1.25
C LEU A 44 29.37 -6.28 0.14
N GLU A 45 30.59 -6.20 -0.40
CA GLU A 45 30.90 -5.31 -1.52
C GLU A 45 30.17 -5.74 -2.80
N GLU A 46 30.06 -7.04 -3.05
CA GLU A 46 29.28 -7.57 -4.17
C GLU A 46 27.79 -7.21 -4.03
N GLN A 47 27.19 -7.44 -2.86
CA GLN A 47 25.80 -7.08 -2.59
C GLN A 47 25.55 -5.58 -2.75
N LEU A 48 26.47 -4.73 -2.27
CA LEU A 48 26.38 -3.29 -2.42
C LEU A 48 26.41 -2.87 -3.90
N ASN A 49 27.25 -3.51 -4.71
CA ASN A 49 27.34 -3.25 -6.14
C ASN A 49 26.08 -3.69 -6.89
N GLN A 50 25.50 -4.84 -6.54
CA GLN A 50 24.24 -5.32 -7.10
C GLN A 50 23.09 -4.36 -6.80
N GLU A 51 22.94 -3.91 -5.55
CA GLU A 51 21.90 -2.94 -5.16
C GLU A 51 22.09 -1.57 -5.84
N ARG A 52 23.33 -1.10 -5.96
CA ARG A 52 23.62 0.13 -6.72
C ARG A 52 23.22 0.02 -8.19
N ALA A 53 23.49 -1.12 -8.83
CA ALA A 53 23.11 -1.37 -10.21
C ALA A 53 21.58 -1.39 -10.38
N ALA A 54 20.87 -2.05 -9.47
CA ALA A 54 19.41 -2.07 -9.44
C ALA A 54 18.82 -0.66 -9.24
N HIS A 55 19.36 0.09 -8.28
CA HIS A 55 18.94 1.47 -8.01
C HIS A 55 19.15 2.38 -9.23
N ASN A 56 20.31 2.30 -9.88
CA ASN A 56 20.61 3.11 -11.06
C ASN A 56 19.70 2.77 -12.25
N THR A 57 19.37 1.50 -12.43
CA THR A 57 18.42 1.04 -13.44
C THR A 57 17.04 1.63 -13.17
N LEU A 58 16.54 1.47 -11.94
CA LEU A 58 15.23 2.00 -11.54
C LEU A 58 15.16 3.53 -11.66
N LYS A 59 16.22 4.23 -11.26
CA LYS A 59 16.34 5.69 -11.38
C LYS A 59 16.30 6.12 -12.85
N SER A 60 17.03 5.44 -13.72
CA SER A 60 17.00 5.70 -15.17
C SER A 60 15.60 5.49 -15.77
N HIS A 61 14.88 4.46 -15.32
CA HIS A 61 13.49 4.22 -15.72
C HIS A 61 12.57 5.34 -15.23
N TYR A 62 12.71 5.74 -13.97
CA TYR A 62 11.95 6.85 -13.39
C TYR A 62 12.19 8.15 -14.17
N ASP A 63 13.44 8.50 -14.47
CA ASP A 63 13.78 9.72 -15.21
C ASP A 63 13.26 9.70 -16.65
N LYS A 64 13.31 8.54 -17.32
CA LYS A 64 12.70 8.36 -18.65
C LYS A 64 11.18 8.55 -18.61
N LEU A 65 10.51 8.00 -17.59
CA LEU A 65 9.07 8.17 -17.40
C LEU A 65 8.73 9.63 -17.11
N LYS A 66 9.49 10.26 -16.21
CA LYS A 66 9.35 11.68 -15.85
C LYS A 66 9.52 12.60 -17.06
N ASN A 67 10.46 12.31 -17.96
CA ASN A 67 10.71 13.14 -19.14
C ASN A 67 9.73 12.87 -20.30
N LYS A 68 9.02 11.74 -20.29
CA LYS A 68 7.91 11.45 -21.24
C LYS A 68 6.61 12.17 -20.87
N ILE A 69 6.53 12.77 -19.68
CA ILE A 69 5.40 13.56 -19.21
C ILE A 69 5.54 14.98 -19.82
N PRO A 70 4.64 15.43 -20.71
CA PRO A 70 4.74 16.73 -21.39
C PRO A 70 4.91 17.91 -20.41
N LYS A 71 5.65 18.97 -20.79
CA LYS A 71 5.89 20.16 -19.93
C LYS A 71 4.62 20.93 -19.49
N ASN A 72 3.46 20.64 -20.08
CA ASN A 72 2.15 21.16 -19.66
C ASN A 72 1.40 20.25 -18.67
N ASN A 73 2.02 19.16 -18.17
CA ASN A 73 1.42 18.18 -17.23
C ASN A 73 1.42 18.64 -15.76
N HIS A 74 1.08 19.89 -15.49
CA HIS A 74 0.58 20.15 -14.14
C HIS A 74 -0.76 19.42 -14.03
N ALA A 75 -0.86 18.50 -13.07
CA ALA A 75 -2.13 17.85 -12.79
C ALA A 75 -3.16 18.94 -12.50
N VAL A 76 -4.27 18.92 -13.24
CA VAL A 76 -5.36 19.92 -13.08
C VAL A 76 -5.83 19.96 -11.62
N LEU A 77 -5.78 18.80 -10.95
CA LEU A 77 -6.03 18.65 -9.53
C LEU A 77 -4.96 17.76 -8.91
N VAL A 78 -4.48 18.15 -7.73
CA VAL A 78 -3.55 17.38 -6.91
C VAL A 78 -4.33 16.72 -5.79
N PHE A 79 -4.00 15.47 -5.46
CA PHE A 79 -4.65 14.73 -4.37
C PHE A 79 -4.40 15.38 -3.00
N GLY A 80 -5.42 15.32 -2.14
CA GLY A 80 -5.31 15.67 -0.73
C GLY A 80 -4.72 14.54 0.12
N LYS A 81 -4.95 14.60 1.44
CA LYS A 81 -4.47 13.57 2.39
C LYS A 81 -5.37 12.33 2.48
N GLU A 82 -6.58 12.40 1.94
CA GLU A 82 -7.53 11.28 1.96
C GLU A 82 -7.05 10.14 1.05
N ARG A 83 -7.22 8.90 1.54
CA ARG A 83 -6.81 7.69 0.83
C ARG A 83 -8.01 7.09 0.10
N GLU A 84 -7.79 6.63 -1.12
CA GLU A 84 -8.80 5.86 -1.86
C GLU A 84 -9.08 4.52 -1.15
N LYS A 85 -10.35 4.17 -1.03
CA LYS A 85 -10.87 2.89 -0.53
C LYS A 85 -10.96 1.85 -1.63
N TYR A 86 -11.13 2.31 -2.87
CA TYR A 86 -11.04 1.49 -4.07
C TYR A 86 -10.39 2.29 -5.20
N ARG A 87 -9.75 1.59 -6.13
CA ARG A 87 -8.96 2.19 -7.22
C ARG A 87 -9.79 3.25 -7.97
N GLY A 88 -9.29 4.47 -8.05
CA GLY A 88 -9.89 5.55 -8.82
C GLY A 88 -11.12 6.19 -8.19
N GLU A 89 -11.44 5.91 -6.92
CA GLU A 89 -12.56 6.51 -6.19
C GLU A 89 -12.60 8.03 -6.27
N ILE A 90 -11.48 8.70 -5.93
CA ILE A 90 -11.44 10.16 -5.85
C ILE A 90 -11.57 10.75 -7.25
N THR A 91 -10.92 10.12 -8.23
CA THR A 91 -10.97 10.55 -9.64
C THR A 91 -12.40 10.42 -10.19
N ASP A 92 -13.02 9.25 -10.01
CA ASP A 92 -14.40 8.99 -10.46
C ASP A 92 -15.38 9.96 -9.77
N LEU A 93 -15.21 10.26 -8.47
CA LEU A 93 -16.05 11.22 -7.74
C LEU A 93 -15.96 12.63 -8.34
N VAL A 94 -14.75 13.11 -8.61
CA VAL A 94 -14.54 14.44 -9.19
C VAL A 94 -15.11 14.53 -10.61
N LEU A 95 -14.83 13.54 -11.45
CA LEU A 95 -15.38 13.48 -12.82
C LEU A 95 -16.91 13.40 -12.81
N ASN A 96 -17.49 12.66 -11.85
CA ASN A 96 -18.93 12.60 -11.67
C ASN A 96 -19.51 13.97 -11.27
N ALA A 97 -18.88 14.69 -10.34
CA ALA A 97 -19.31 16.03 -9.95
C ALA A 97 -19.27 17.02 -11.13
N ILE A 98 -18.22 16.97 -11.96
CA ILE A 98 -18.11 17.76 -13.18
C ILE A 98 -19.23 17.38 -14.16
N THR A 99 -19.48 16.09 -14.36
CA THR A 99 -20.53 15.57 -15.26
C THR A 99 -21.93 16.00 -14.79
N ILE A 100 -22.22 15.93 -13.49
CA ILE A 100 -23.47 16.42 -12.90
C ILE A 100 -23.60 17.92 -13.15
N TYR A 101 -22.53 18.69 -12.98
CA TYR A 101 -22.55 20.13 -13.24
C TYR A 101 -22.85 20.43 -14.71
N ILE A 102 -22.20 19.73 -15.65
CA ILE A 102 -22.50 19.84 -17.09
C ILE A 102 -23.97 19.53 -17.34
N ASN A 103 -24.47 18.40 -16.86
CA ASN A 103 -25.85 17.98 -17.10
C ASN A 103 -26.88 18.94 -16.49
N THR A 104 -26.61 19.47 -15.29
CA THR A 104 -27.56 20.33 -14.57
C THR A 104 -27.62 21.74 -15.13
N TYR A 105 -26.49 22.31 -15.57
CA TYR A 105 -26.41 23.72 -15.95
C TYR A 105 -26.27 23.94 -17.46
N VAL A 106 -25.60 23.03 -18.18
CA VAL A 106 -25.39 23.16 -19.62
C VAL A 106 -26.60 22.59 -20.38
N ASN A 107 -27.04 21.38 -20.04
CA ASN A 107 -28.11 20.73 -20.80
C ASN A 107 -29.50 21.30 -20.50
N ASN A 108 -29.69 21.93 -19.34
CA ASN A 108 -30.92 22.64 -18.98
C ASN A 108 -30.96 24.09 -19.49
N GLY A 109 -30.07 24.48 -20.42
CA GLY A 109 -30.09 25.78 -21.10
C GLY A 109 -29.60 26.98 -20.27
N LYS A 110 -29.16 26.78 -19.02
CA LYS A 110 -28.63 27.87 -18.16
C LYS A 110 -27.26 28.38 -18.61
N ILE A 111 -26.51 27.56 -19.35
CA ILE A 111 -25.24 27.92 -19.96
C ILE A 111 -25.38 27.76 -21.48
N PRO A 112 -24.94 28.75 -22.29
CA PRO A 112 -24.95 28.62 -23.73
C PRO A 112 -24.22 27.35 -24.20
N SER A 113 -24.82 26.69 -25.21
CA SER A 113 -24.35 25.42 -25.76
C SER A 113 -22.92 25.46 -26.30
N GLN A 114 -22.42 26.64 -26.65
CA GLN A 114 -21.08 26.95 -27.20
C GLN A 114 -20.23 27.81 -26.25
N SER A 115 -20.35 27.64 -24.94
CA SER A 115 -19.53 28.38 -23.98
C SER A 115 -18.14 27.77 -23.80
N ARG A 116 -17.12 28.63 -23.60
CA ARG A 116 -15.75 28.18 -23.23
C ARG A 116 -15.77 27.31 -21.96
N LYS A 117 -16.64 27.64 -21.01
CA LYS A 117 -16.84 26.87 -19.78
C LYS A 117 -17.24 25.41 -20.06
N LYS A 118 -18.21 25.19 -20.95
CA LYS A 118 -18.61 23.84 -21.37
C LYS A 118 -17.45 23.10 -22.03
N HIS A 119 -16.72 23.76 -22.94
CA HIS A 119 -15.61 23.14 -23.65
C HIS A 119 -14.52 22.67 -22.68
N ILE A 120 -14.13 23.51 -21.71
CA ILE A 120 -13.14 23.12 -20.70
C ILE A 120 -13.61 21.91 -19.88
N LEU A 121 -14.85 21.94 -19.36
CA LEU A 121 -15.36 20.86 -18.52
C LEU A 121 -15.50 19.55 -19.30
N MET A 122 -15.96 19.60 -20.55
CA MET A 122 -16.08 18.41 -21.41
C MET A 122 -14.70 17.85 -21.78
N ASP A 123 -13.76 18.72 -22.12
CA ASP A 123 -12.38 18.34 -22.45
C ASP A 123 -11.70 17.65 -21.27
N LEU A 124 -11.88 18.18 -20.05
CA LEU A 124 -11.40 17.53 -18.82
C LEU A 124 -12.02 16.14 -18.62
N VAL A 125 -13.32 15.98 -18.83
CA VAL A 125 -13.99 14.68 -18.68
C VAL A 125 -13.50 13.69 -19.75
N LEU A 126 -13.32 14.12 -21.00
CA LEU A 126 -12.87 13.27 -22.10
C LEU A 126 -11.39 12.89 -22.01
N ALA A 127 -10.55 13.79 -21.52
CA ALA A 127 -9.11 13.55 -21.38
C ALA A 127 -8.76 12.60 -20.22
N ASN A 128 -9.66 12.40 -19.26
CA ASN A 128 -9.44 11.52 -18.11
C ASN A 128 -10.18 10.19 -18.28
N LYS A 129 -9.50 9.08 -17.99
CA LYS A 129 -10.11 7.75 -18.05
C LYS A 129 -11.08 7.57 -16.87
N VAL A 130 -12.36 7.44 -17.15
CA VAL A 130 -13.35 6.99 -16.16
C VAL A 130 -13.11 5.51 -15.87
N HIS A 131 -13.04 5.15 -14.59
CA HIS A 131 -12.75 3.78 -14.21
C HIS A 131 -14.02 2.92 -14.02
N ASP A 132 -15.20 3.54 -13.99
CA ASP A 132 -16.51 2.92 -13.69
C ASP A 132 -16.50 2.05 -12.42
N ASN A 133 -15.48 2.21 -11.57
CA ASN A 133 -15.25 1.32 -10.44
C ASN A 133 -16.30 1.54 -9.38
N ARG A 134 -16.73 2.80 -9.18
CA ARG A 134 -17.87 3.13 -8.32
C ARG A 134 -19.15 2.44 -8.75
N GLU A 135 -19.45 2.41 -10.05
CA GLU A 135 -20.67 1.78 -10.56
C GLU A 135 -20.62 0.26 -10.44
N GLN A 136 -19.47 -0.35 -10.73
CA GLN A 136 -19.25 -1.78 -10.52
C GLN A 136 -19.36 -2.15 -9.04
N TYR A 137 -18.79 -1.33 -8.16
CA TYR A 137 -18.89 -1.48 -6.71
C TYR A 137 -20.35 -1.45 -6.24
N LEU A 138 -21.13 -0.47 -6.72
CA LEU A 138 -22.57 -0.39 -6.46
C LEU A 138 -23.35 -1.58 -7.04
N LYS A 139 -23.00 -2.07 -8.24
CA LYS A 139 -23.63 -3.25 -8.85
C LYS A 139 -23.39 -4.50 -8.00
N LYS A 140 -22.17 -4.70 -7.50
CA LYS A 140 -21.84 -5.82 -6.60
C LYS A 140 -22.64 -5.74 -5.30
N LEU A 141 -22.71 -4.56 -4.67
CA LEU A 141 -23.53 -4.35 -3.48
C LEU A 141 -25.01 -4.62 -3.75
N LYS A 142 -25.58 -4.08 -4.83
CA LYS A 142 -26.98 -4.33 -5.21
C LYS A 142 -27.27 -5.82 -5.39
N SER A 143 -26.37 -6.55 -6.05
CA SER A 143 -26.48 -8.00 -6.19
C SER A 143 -26.44 -8.72 -4.85
N LEU A 144 -25.58 -8.26 -3.93
CA LEU A 144 -25.43 -8.84 -2.60
C LEU A 144 -26.68 -8.65 -1.74
N PHE A 145 -27.35 -7.50 -1.85
CA PHE A 145 -28.50 -7.14 -1.02
C PHE A 145 -29.88 -7.33 -1.70
N LYS A 146 -29.95 -7.75 -2.97
CA LYS A 146 -31.20 -7.88 -3.76
C LYS A 146 -32.30 -8.70 -3.09
N SER A 147 -31.92 -9.73 -2.32
CA SER A 147 -32.86 -10.58 -1.58
C SER A 147 -32.37 -10.80 -0.15
N TYR A 148 -31.98 -9.70 0.50
CA TYR A 148 -31.42 -9.70 1.84
C TYR A 148 -32.43 -10.24 2.87
N LYS A 149 -32.10 -11.39 3.48
CA LYS A 149 -32.89 -12.03 4.55
C LYS A 149 -32.19 -12.00 5.92
N GLY A 150 -31.07 -11.29 6.02
CA GLY A 150 -30.26 -11.20 7.22
C GLY A 150 -28.78 -11.34 6.92
N MET A 151 -27.95 -10.99 7.90
CA MET A 151 -26.49 -10.93 7.73
C MET A 151 -25.85 -12.31 7.84
N THR A 152 -25.79 -13.04 6.74
CA THR A 152 -25.18 -14.38 6.68
C THR A 152 -23.64 -14.33 6.63
N PRO A 153 -22.93 -15.41 7.01
CA PRO A 153 -21.47 -15.49 6.86
C PRO A 153 -21.00 -15.25 5.44
N ARG A 154 -21.77 -15.69 4.43
CA ARG A 154 -21.50 -15.43 3.02
C ARG A 154 -21.51 -13.93 2.71
N ILE A 155 -22.52 -13.20 3.16
CA ILE A 155 -22.62 -11.75 2.92
C ILE A 155 -21.45 -11.02 3.57
N ARG A 156 -21.08 -11.40 4.80
CA ARG A 156 -19.91 -10.82 5.48
C ARG A 156 -18.61 -11.06 4.71
N LYS A 157 -18.42 -12.25 4.15
CA LYS A 157 -17.24 -12.57 3.33
C LYS A 157 -17.19 -11.71 2.06
N GLU A 158 -18.31 -11.57 1.35
CA GLU A 158 -18.39 -10.71 0.15
C GLU A 158 -18.16 -9.23 0.48
N LEU A 159 -18.69 -8.74 1.60
CA LEU A 159 -18.41 -7.36 2.07
C LEU A 159 -16.92 -7.17 2.35
N LYS A 160 -16.24 -8.13 2.99
CA LYS A 160 -14.79 -8.06 3.21
C LYS A 160 -14.00 -8.00 1.92
N LEU A 161 -14.41 -8.74 0.88
CA LEU A 161 -13.78 -8.66 -0.45
C LEU A 161 -13.96 -7.28 -1.12
N LEU A 162 -14.99 -6.53 -0.72
CA LEU A 162 -15.20 -5.14 -1.13
C LEU A 162 -14.49 -4.14 -0.21
N GLY A 163 -13.78 -4.57 0.84
CA GLY A 163 -13.15 -3.67 1.81
C GLY A 163 -14.11 -3.11 2.86
N LEU A 164 -15.28 -3.75 3.03
CA LEU A 164 -16.29 -3.40 4.03
C LEU A 164 -16.32 -4.42 5.16
N GLU A 165 -16.66 -3.96 6.35
CA GLU A 165 -16.92 -4.81 7.51
C GLU A 165 -18.27 -4.52 8.15
N VAL A 166 -18.78 -5.52 8.87
CA VAL A 166 -19.98 -5.39 9.68
C VAL A 166 -19.58 -5.36 11.14
N VAL A 167 -19.91 -4.27 11.82
CA VAL A 167 -19.72 -4.10 13.26
C VAL A 167 -21.07 -4.31 13.95
N GLU A 168 -21.10 -5.22 14.92
CA GLU A 168 -22.33 -5.51 15.67
C GLU A 168 -22.42 -4.62 16.90
N SER A 169 -23.56 -3.95 17.08
CA SER A 169 -23.94 -3.30 18.33
C SER A 169 -25.10 -4.04 18.99
N HIS A 170 -25.60 -3.54 20.12
CA HIS A 170 -26.67 -4.18 20.87
C HIS A 170 -27.96 -4.33 20.03
N ASN A 171 -28.41 -3.24 19.39
CA ASN A 171 -29.69 -3.19 18.66
C ASN A 171 -29.52 -3.08 17.14
N HIS A 172 -28.41 -2.52 16.67
CA HIS A 172 -28.16 -2.28 15.24
C HIS A 172 -26.83 -2.88 14.81
N ASN A 173 -26.75 -3.30 13.55
CA ASN A 173 -25.47 -3.59 12.93
C ASN A 173 -25.04 -2.37 12.11
N HIS A 174 -23.74 -2.20 11.92
CA HIS A 174 -23.17 -1.10 11.14
C HIS A 174 -22.29 -1.64 10.04
N ILE A 175 -22.40 -1.09 8.82
CA ILE A 175 -21.43 -1.32 7.73
C ILE A 175 -20.51 -0.11 7.64
N ARG A 176 -19.20 -0.36 7.56
CA ARG A 176 -18.18 0.66 7.36
C ARG A 176 -17.02 0.11 6.53
N PHE A 177 -16.13 0.99 6.06
CA PHE A 177 -14.86 0.57 5.49
C PHE A 177 -13.97 -0.03 6.58
N ILE A 178 -13.22 -1.08 6.21
CA ILE A 178 -12.21 -1.67 7.10
C ILE A 178 -11.22 -0.57 7.51
N GLU A 179 -10.90 -0.52 8.81
CA GLU A 179 -10.00 0.46 9.41
C GLU A 179 -10.44 1.94 9.33
N ASP A 180 -11.68 2.23 8.92
CA ASP A 180 -12.22 3.60 8.91
C ASP A 180 -13.59 3.67 9.60
N SER A 181 -13.59 4.10 10.85
CA SER A 181 -14.78 4.22 11.69
C SER A 181 -15.55 5.52 11.53
N ARG A 182 -15.05 6.47 10.72
CA ARG A 182 -15.67 7.81 10.57
C ARG A 182 -17.04 7.75 9.89
N TYR A 183 -17.24 6.77 9.01
CA TYR A 183 -18.44 6.63 8.21
C TYR A 183 -19.08 5.26 8.44
N GLN A 184 -20.34 5.23 8.87
CA GLN A 184 -21.04 3.99 9.16
C GLN A 184 -22.52 4.07 8.79
N VAL A 185 -23.03 2.96 8.25
CA VAL A 185 -24.45 2.80 7.90
C VAL A 185 -25.09 1.82 8.86
N ALA A 186 -26.02 2.31 9.68
CA ALA A 186 -26.77 1.49 10.62
C ALA A 186 -27.90 0.72 9.91
N PHE A 187 -28.13 -0.53 10.34
CA PHE A 187 -29.26 -1.35 9.89
C PHE A 187 -29.73 -2.29 11.01
N ALA A 188 -30.98 -2.71 10.94
CA ALA A 188 -31.55 -3.65 11.91
C ALA A 188 -30.93 -5.05 11.79
N LYS A 189 -30.77 -5.74 12.92
CA LYS A 189 -30.29 -7.14 12.95
C LYS A 189 -31.21 -8.08 12.18
N THR A 190 -32.52 -7.89 12.35
CA THR A 190 -33.55 -8.69 11.69
C THR A 190 -34.25 -7.83 10.64
N PRO A 191 -34.19 -8.21 9.35
CA PRO A 191 -34.94 -7.50 8.32
C PRO A 191 -36.44 -7.81 8.48
N SER A 192 -37.23 -6.78 8.80
CA SER A 192 -38.70 -6.88 8.92
C SER A 192 -39.44 -6.61 7.61
N ASP A 193 -38.77 -6.03 6.61
CA ASP A 193 -39.35 -5.63 5.33
C ASP A 193 -38.48 -6.14 4.15
N TYR A 194 -39.11 -6.56 3.07
CA TYR A 194 -38.45 -6.95 1.82
C TYR A 194 -37.64 -5.79 1.21
N ARG A 195 -37.95 -4.54 1.56
CA ARG A 195 -37.23 -3.33 1.11
C ARG A 195 -35.93 -3.07 1.86
N VAL A 196 -35.63 -3.80 2.94
CA VAL A 196 -34.43 -3.54 3.77
C VAL A 196 -33.15 -3.55 2.95
N GLY A 197 -32.99 -4.50 2.04
CA GLY A 197 -31.82 -4.55 1.14
C GLY A 197 -31.66 -3.27 0.29
N ASN A 198 -32.76 -2.77 -0.30
CA ASN A 198 -32.73 -1.55 -1.10
C ASN A 198 -32.43 -0.30 -0.26
N ASN A 199 -32.95 -0.25 0.97
CA ASN A 199 -32.67 0.85 1.90
C ASN A 199 -31.19 0.84 2.30
N MET A 200 -30.62 -0.32 2.62
CA MET A 200 -29.18 -0.45 2.91
C MET A 200 -28.32 0.05 1.74
N ILE A 201 -28.66 -0.30 0.49
CA ILE A 201 -27.94 0.21 -0.68
C ILE A 201 -28.02 1.72 -0.79
N ARG A 202 -29.21 2.31 -0.59
CA ARG A 202 -29.39 3.76 -0.63
C ARG A 202 -28.52 4.43 0.42
N ASP A 203 -28.52 3.92 1.63
CA ASP A 203 -27.81 4.54 2.75
C ASP A 203 -26.29 4.34 2.62
N ILE A 204 -25.82 3.19 2.10
CA ILE A 204 -24.42 2.97 1.69
C ILE A 204 -24.01 3.95 0.59
N LYS A 205 -24.86 4.14 -0.43
CA LYS A 205 -24.59 5.10 -1.50
C LYS A 205 -24.49 6.53 -0.96
N LEU A 206 -25.24 6.90 0.08
CA LEU A 206 -25.18 8.25 0.63
C LEU A 206 -23.98 8.48 1.55
N ALA A 207 -23.64 7.48 2.36
CA ALA A 207 -22.64 7.63 3.41
C ALA A 207 -21.22 7.23 2.98
N LEU A 208 -21.07 6.31 2.02
CA LEU A 208 -19.78 5.66 1.71
C LEU A 208 -19.31 5.84 0.26
N LEU A 209 -20.14 6.36 -0.65
CA LEU A 209 -19.83 6.44 -2.09
C LEU A 209 -20.24 7.77 -2.69
#